data_AF-A0A970EFW4-F1
#
_entry.id   AF-A0A970EFW4-F1
#
_cell.length_a   1.000
_cell.length_b   1.000
_cell.length_c   1.000
_cell.angle_alpha   90.00
_cell.angle_beta   90.00
_cell.angle_gamma   90.00
#
_symmetry.space_group_name_H-M   'P 1'
#
loop_
_entity.id
_entity.type
_entity.pdbx_description
1 polymer ?
#
loop_
_entity_poly.entity_id
_entity_poly.type
_entity_poly.pdbx_seq_one_letter_code
_entity_poly.pdbx_strand_id
1 'polypeptide(L)'
;MKNKDKFLWIYSFALFFVAFILILFAAFTANDYQQKAADSLSLYRGAENQIQNLQDENRALKNELDRVQKEYEDYKSKVNEDEIKQKDELLQNYIAETEKIFKANDLFYKGLYDECKELLDSVDLGILGKEAKDYHKRLYNDLNIALKNRAKKK
;
A
#
# COMPACT_ATOMS: atom_id res chain seq x y z
N MET A 1 19.84 29.10 97.14
CA MET A 1 20.16 29.31 95.71
C MET A 1 20.36 28.03 94.91
N LYS A 2 20.89 26.92 95.49
CA LYS A 2 21.17 25.65 94.77
C LYS A 2 20.01 24.97 93.99
N ASN A 3 18.74 25.26 94.31
CA ASN A 3 17.59 24.65 93.63
C ASN A 3 17.11 25.45 92.42
N LYS A 4 17.44 26.75 92.32
CA LYS A 4 17.09 27.58 91.16
C LYS A 4 18.00 27.28 89.96
N ASP A 5 19.28 27.03 90.21
CA ASP A 5 20.25 26.71 89.15
C ASP A 5 19.96 25.35 88.49
N LYS A 6 19.54 24.34 89.27
CA LYS A 6 19.12 23.03 88.75
C LYS A 6 17.87 23.12 87.89
N PHE A 7 16.94 24.00 88.25
CA PHE A 7 15.71 24.24 87.48
C PHE A 7 16.02 24.92 86.15
N LEU A 8 16.90 25.94 86.15
CA LEU A 8 17.37 26.58 84.92
C LEU A 8 18.11 25.60 84.00
N TRP A 9 18.91 24.69 84.55
CA TRP A 9 19.63 23.68 83.77
C TRP A 9 18.71 22.63 83.13
N ILE A 10 17.70 22.15 83.86
CA ILE A 10 16.67 21.25 83.30
C ILE A 10 15.91 21.92 82.14
N TYR A 11 15.52 23.20 82.30
CA TYR A 11 14.79 23.93 81.27
C TYR A 11 15.65 24.17 80.02
N SER A 12 16.94 24.47 80.20
CA SER A 12 17.87 24.66 79.09
C SER A 12 18.07 23.36 78.30
N PHE A 13 18.18 22.22 78.99
CA PHE A 13 18.25 20.91 78.36
C PHE A 13 16.95 20.55 77.62
N ALA A 14 15.79 20.83 78.23
CA ALA A 14 14.48 20.59 77.59
C ALA A 14 14.30 21.45 76.33
N LEU A 15 14.66 22.73 76.36
CA LEU A 15 14.63 23.62 75.21
C LEU A 15 15.57 23.16 74.09
N PHE A 16 16.78 22.74 74.45
CA PHE A 16 17.74 22.20 73.49
C PHE A 16 17.21 20.92 72.81
N PHE A 17 16.57 20.03 73.58
CA PHE A 17 16.00 18.79 73.06
C PHE A 17 14.84 19.05 72.09
N VAL A 18 13.97 20.02 72.40
CA VAL A 18 12.87 20.43 71.49
C VAL A 18 13.44 21.03 70.20
N ALA A 19 14.43 21.91 70.28
CA ALA A 19 15.10 22.48 69.10
C ALA A 19 15.76 21.40 68.25
N PHE A 20 16.41 20.41 68.89
CA PHE A 20 17.03 19.29 68.21
C PHE A 20 16.01 18.42 67.46
N ILE A 21 14.86 18.12 68.06
CA ILE A 21 13.76 17.40 67.40
C ILE A 21 13.26 18.19 66.19
N LEU A 22 13.07 19.51 66.31
CA LEU A 22 12.63 20.36 65.20
C LEU A 22 13.64 20.37 64.03
N ILE A 23 14.94 20.40 64.34
CA ILE A 23 16.00 20.32 63.33
C ILE A 23 15.96 18.96 62.60
N LEU A 24 15.75 17.86 63.34
CA LEU A 24 15.61 16.53 62.72
C LEU A 24 14.38 16.46 61.80
N PHE A 25 13.23 16.99 62.23
CA PHE A 25 12.04 17.06 61.37
C PHE A 25 12.28 17.92 60.13
N ALA A 26 12.94 19.06 60.28
CA ALA A 26 13.28 19.92 59.15
C ALA A 26 14.23 19.24 58.16
N ALA A 27 15.25 18.53 58.65
CA ALA A 27 16.20 17.78 57.83
C ALA A 27 15.54 16.61 57.08
N PHE A 28 14.70 15.82 57.76
CA PHE A 28 13.94 14.74 57.13
C PHE A 28 12.97 15.28 56.07
N THR A 29 12.23 16.34 56.38
CA THR A 29 11.28 16.97 55.46
C THR A 29 12.00 17.56 54.24
N ALA A 30 13.13 18.23 54.44
CA ALA A 30 13.91 18.80 53.34
C ALA A 30 14.42 17.73 52.35
N ASN A 31 14.89 16.59 52.86
CA ASN A 31 15.38 15.50 52.02
C ASN A 31 14.24 14.89 51.17
N ASP A 32 13.08 14.68 51.78
CA ASP A 32 11.90 14.11 51.13
C ASP A 32 11.33 15.05 50.04
N TYR A 33 11.35 16.37 50.28
CA TYR A 33 10.97 17.38 49.30
C TYR A 33 11.96 17.47 48.12
N GLN A 34 13.27 17.40 48.40
CA GLN A 34 14.28 17.41 47.33
C GLN A 34 14.16 16.18 46.43
N GLN A 35 13.90 15.01 47.02
CA GLN A 35 13.70 13.78 46.25
C GLN A 35 12.43 13.86 45.38
N LYS A 36 11.30 14.32 45.94
CA LYS A 36 10.06 14.54 45.17
C LYS A 36 10.22 15.58 44.06
N ALA A 37 10.98 16.64 44.29
CA ALA A 37 11.28 17.65 43.27
C ALA A 37 12.14 17.07 42.14
N ALA A 38 13.16 16.26 42.47
CA ALA A 38 14.00 15.59 41.49
C ALA A 38 13.22 14.57 40.66
N ASP A 39 12.39 13.76 41.31
CA ASP A 39 11.50 12.78 40.65
C ASP A 39 10.52 13.50 39.71
N SER A 40 9.86 14.56 40.18
CA SER A 40 8.97 15.37 39.35
C SER A 40 9.69 15.96 38.13
N LEU A 41 10.89 16.53 38.31
CA LEU A 41 11.69 17.07 37.20
C LEU A 41 12.05 16.00 36.17
N SER A 42 12.40 14.79 36.62
CA SER A 42 12.71 13.67 35.74
C SER A 42 11.49 13.18 34.96
N LEU A 43 10.31 13.15 35.59
CA LEU A 43 9.04 12.83 34.93
C LEU A 43 8.67 13.88 33.88
N TYR A 44 8.84 15.16 34.18
CA TYR A 44 8.60 16.24 33.21
C TYR A 44 9.50 16.12 31.99
N ARG A 45 10.80 15.86 32.18
CA ARG A 45 11.74 15.63 31.07
C ARG A 45 11.39 14.38 30.27
N GLY A 46 10.97 13.30 30.94
CA GLY A 46 10.50 12.08 30.28
C GLY A 46 9.25 12.32 29.42
N ALA A 47 8.28 13.08 29.94
CA ALA A 47 7.07 13.46 29.22
C ALA A 47 7.38 14.39 28.03
N GLU A 48 8.29 15.36 28.20
CA GLU A 48 8.73 16.24 27.12
C GLU A 48 9.37 15.47 25.96
N ASN A 49 10.26 14.52 26.27
CA ASN A 49 10.87 13.64 25.27
C ASN A 49 9.83 12.77 24.54
N GLN A 50 8.82 12.25 25.26
CA GLN A 50 7.74 11.49 24.63
C GLN A 50 6.90 12.36 23.70
N ILE A 51 6.58 13.59 24.10
CA ILE A 51 5.83 14.54 23.26
C ILE A 51 6.64 14.90 22.01
N GLN A 52 7.96 15.14 22.13
CA GLN A 52 8.82 15.39 20.98
C GLN A 52 8.86 14.19 20.03
N ASN A 53 9.08 12.97 20.56
CA ASN A 53 9.08 11.75 19.75
C ASN A 53 7.74 11.55 19.02
N LEU A 54 6.61 11.77 19.71
CA LEU A 54 5.28 11.69 19.10
C LEU A 54 5.08 12.77 18.03
N GLN A 55 5.58 13.99 18.22
CA GLN A 55 5.52 15.03 17.21
C GLN A 55 6.36 14.68 15.98
N ASP A 56 7.54 14.12 16.17
CA ASP A 56 8.44 13.70 15.10
C ASP A 56 7.87 12.51 14.32
N GLU A 57 7.32 11.51 15.01
CA GLU A 57 6.60 10.40 14.37
C GLU A 57 5.39 10.90 13.57
N ASN A 58 4.62 11.84 14.12
CA ASN A 58 3.45 12.40 13.42
C ASN A 58 3.87 13.18 12.16
N ARG A 59 4.99 13.93 12.22
CA ARG A 59 5.58 14.58 11.04
C ARG A 59 6.08 13.57 10.03
N ALA A 60 6.76 12.51 10.45
CA ALA A 60 7.24 11.45 9.58
C ALA A 60 6.08 10.74 8.88
N LEU A 61 5.03 10.38 9.62
CA LEU A 61 3.81 9.77 9.08
C LEU A 61 3.10 10.68 8.08
N LYS A 62 2.99 11.99 8.35
CA LYS A 62 2.42 12.94 7.40
C LYS A 62 3.24 13.02 6.10
N ASN A 63 4.56 13.07 6.21
CA ASN A 63 5.44 13.11 5.04
C ASN A 63 5.34 11.82 4.22
N GLU A 64 5.22 10.67 4.88
CA GLU A 64 5.05 9.39 4.22
C GLU A 64 3.67 9.29 3.54
N LEU A 65 2.62 9.76 4.19
CA LEU A 65 1.27 9.85 3.61
C LEU A 65 1.26 10.73 2.36
N ASP A 66 1.87 11.92 2.42
CA ASP A 66 1.99 12.82 1.26
C ASP A 66 2.80 12.20 0.12
N ARG A 67 3.87 11.44 0.44
CA ARG A 67 4.65 10.72 -0.57
C ARG A 67 3.83 9.63 -1.22
N VAL A 68 3.21 8.76 -0.44
CA VAL A 68 2.38 7.65 -0.95
C VAL A 68 1.21 8.18 -1.76
N GLN A 69 0.59 9.28 -1.34
CA GLN A 69 -0.51 9.89 -2.07
C GLN A 69 -0.04 10.48 -3.42
N LYS A 70 1.14 11.10 -3.48
CA LYS A 70 1.75 11.53 -4.74
C LYS A 70 2.11 10.37 -5.65
N GLU A 71 2.69 9.30 -5.11
CA GLU A 71 2.98 8.09 -5.87
C GLU A 71 1.69 7.45 -6.40
N TYR A 72 0.63 7.42 -5.59
CA TYR A 72 -0.68 6.91 -6.01
C TYR A 72 -1.28 7.75 -7.15
N GLU A 73 -1.27 9.08 -7.04
CA GLU A 73 -1.73 9.96 -8.13
C GLU A 73 -0.85 9.84 -9.39
N ASP A 74 0.46 9.67 -9.23
CA ASP A 74 1.39 9.44 -10.35
C ASP A 74 1.11 8.09 -11.04
N TYR A 75 0.94 7.00 -10.27
CA TYR A 75 0.56 5.69 -10.80
C TYR A 75 -0.82 5.73 -11.46
N LYS A 76 -1.80 6.38 -10.84
CA LYS A 76 -3.14 6.57 -11.39
C LYS A 76 -3.10 7.38 -12.69
N SER A 77 -2.24 8.39 -12.77
CA SER A 77 -2.04 9.18 -14.00
C SER A 77 -1.30 8.41 -15.11
N LYS A 78 -0.43 7.46 -14.74
CA LYS A 78 0.28 6.56 -15.66
C LYS A 78 -0.61 5.43 -16.16
N VAL A 79 -1.62 5.04 -15.39
CA VAL A 79 -2.71 4.17 -15.85
C VAL A 79 -3.63 5.02 -16.72
N ASN A 80 -3.24 5.16 -17.97
CA ASN A 80 -4.04 5.85 -18.97
C ASN A 80 -5.22 4.94 -19.31
N GLU A 81 -6.38 5.18 -18.70
CA GLU A 81 -7.60 4.36 -18.89
C GLU A 81 -7.94 4.18 -20.38
N ASP A 82 -7.59 5.17 -21.21
CA ASP A 82 -7.77 5.12 -22.65
C ASP A 82 -6.81 4.13 -23.35
N GLU A 83 -5.57 3.97 -22.88
CA GLU A 83 -4.66 2.95 -23.41
C GLU A 83 -5.11 1.54 -23.06
N ILE A 84 -5.69 1.35 -21.86
CA ILE A 84 -6.25 0.05 -21.46
C ILE A 84 -7.47 -0.28 -22.32
N LYS A 85 -8.40 0.67 -22.48
CA LYS A 85 -9.58 0.48 -23.35
C LYS A 85 -9.18 0.19 -24.79
N GLN A 86 -8.21 0.91 -25.35
CA GLN A 86 -7.73 0.67 -26.71
C GLN A 86 -7.10 -0.72 -26.87
N LYS A 87 -6.32 -1.18 -25.87
CA LYS A 87 -5.73 -2.53 -25.90
C LYS A 87 -6.79 -3.62 -25.75
N ASP A 88 -7.80 -3.41 -24.92
CA ASP A 88 -8.92 -4.35 -24.76
C ASP A 88 -9.76 -4.43 -26.04
N GLU A 89 -10.06 -3.30 -26.68
CA GLU A 89 -10.77 -3.27 -27.96
C GLU A 89 -9.98 -3.98 -29.08
N LEU A 90 -8.66 -3.74 -29.17
CA LEU A 90 -7.79 -4.45 -30.10
C LEU A 90 -7.77 -5.96 -29.84
N LEU A 91 -7.74 -6.37 -28.58
CA LEU A 91 -7.77 -7.79 -28.20
C LEU A 91 -9.12 -8.44 -28.55
N GLN A 92 -10.24 -7.76 -28.29
CA GLN A 92 -11.57 -8.26 -28.64
C GLN A 92 -11.72 -8.42 -30.17
N ASN A 93 -11.25 -7.43 -30.94
CA ASN A 93 -11.25 -7.52 -32.40
C ASN A 93 -10.37 -8.67 -32.89
N TYR A 94 -9.18 -8.85 -32.30
CA TYR A 94 -8.30 -9.97 -32.62
C TYR A 94 -8.98 -11.33 -32.39
N ILE A 95 -9.66 -11.50 -31.25
CA ILE A 95 -10.38 -12.72 -30.91
C ILE A 95 -11.52 -12.97 -31.91
N ALA A 96 -12.32 -11.93 -32.22
CA ALA A 96 -13.43 -12.04 -33.15
C ALA A 96 -12.98 -12.47 -34.57
N GLU A 97 -11.88 -11.89 -35.09
CA GLU A 97 -11.35 -12.30 -36.39
C GLU A 97 -10.76 -13.71 -36.37
N THR A 98 -10.13 -14.11 -35.27
CA THR A 98 -9.60 -15.46 -35.11
C THR A 98 -10.74 -16.49 -35.05
N GLU A 99 -11.85 -16.17 -34.37
CA GLU A 99 -13.04 -17.02 -34.35
C GLU A 99 -13.66 -17.22 -35.74
N LYS A 100 -13.68 -16.17 -36.59
CA LYS A 100 -14.16 -16.31 -37.98
C LYS A 100 -13.34 -17.36 -38.73
N ILE A 101 -12.02 -17.39 -38.53
CA ILE A 101 -11.16 -18.40 -39.16
C ILE A 101 -11.50 -19.81 -38.66
N PHE A 102 -11.75 -19.99 -37.36
CA PHE A 102 -12.16 -21.29 -36.81
C PHE A 102 -13.53 -21.73 -37.33
N LYS A 103 -14.50 -20.81 -37.39
CA LYS A 103 -15.82 -21.07 -37.98
C LYS A 103 -15.71 -21.42 -39.47
N ALA A 104 -14.83 -20.75 -40.22
CA ALA A 104 -14.60 -21.07 -41.63
C ALA A 104 -14.01 -22.47 -41.80
N ASN A 105 -13.12 -22.89 -40.89
CA ASN A 105 -12.57 -24.25 -40.88
C ASN A 105 -13.66 -25.30 -40.63
N ASP A 106 -14.58 -25.05 -39.69
CA ASP A 106 -15.72 -25.93 -39.45
C ASP A 106 -16.65 -26.04 -40.68
N LEU A 107 -16.95 -24.92 -41.34
CA LEU A 107 -17.70 -24.90 -42.60
C LEU A 107 -17.00 -25.68 -43.73
N PHE A 108 -15.68 -25.57 -43.81
CA PHE A 108 -14.88 -26.34 -44.77
C PHE A 108 -15.03 -27.85 -44.57
N TYR A 109 -14.93 -28.33 -43.33
CA TYR A 109 -15.12 -29.75 -43.02
C TYR A 109 -16.57 -30.23 -43.21
N LYS A 110 -17.55 -29.34 -43.06
CA LYS A 110 -18.96 -29.62 -43.39
C LYS A 110 -19.24 -29.63 -44.90
N GLY A 111 -18.26 -29.27 -45.74
CA GLY A 111 -18.41 -29.20 -47.19
C GLY A 111 -19.17 -27.96 -47.69
N LEU A 112 -19.43 -26.99 -46.80
CA LEU A 112 -20.08 -25.71 -47.09
C LEU A 112 -19.05 -24.72 -47.63
N TYR A 113 -18.50 -25.02 -48.81
CA TYR A 113 -17.36 -24.29 -49.38
C TYR A 113 -17.68 -22.84 -49.76
N ASP A 114 -18.91 -22.56 -50.18
CA ASP A 114 -19.32 -21.22 -50.60
C ASP A 114 -19.39 -20.29 -49.36
N GLU A 115 -20.02 -20.75 -48.26
CA GLU A 115 -20.07 -20.05 -46.96
C GLU A 115 -18.69 -19.92 -46.31
N CYS A 116 -17.85 -20.96 -46.41
CA CYS A 116 -16.47 -20.93 -45.95
C CYS A 116 -15.68 -19.79 -46.65
N LYS A 117 -15.88 -19.63 -47.96
CA LYS A 117 -15.20 -18.60 -48.74
C LYS A 117 -15.62 -17.20 -48.29
N GLU A 118 -16.92 -16.95 -48.19
CA GLU A 118 -17.45 -15.67 -47.73
C GLU A 118 -16.90 -15.29 -46.36
N LEU A 119 -16.85 -16.26 -45.44
CA LEU A 119 -16.36 -16.03 -44.11
C LEU A 119 -14.86 -15.72 -44.09
N LEU A 120 -14.03 -16.42 -44.89
CA LEU A 120 -12.60 -16.13 -45.02
C LEU A 120 -12.30 -14.80 -45.70
N ASP A 121 -13.12 -14.40 -46.68
CA ASP A 121 -12.99 -13.10 -47.36
C ASP A 121 -13.34 -11.93 -46.42
N SER A 122 -14.16 -12.20 -45.39
CA SER A 122 -14.56 -11.21 -44.37
C SER A 122 -13.57 -11.04 -43.20
N VAL A 123 -12.48 -11.80 -43.19
CA VAL A 123 -11.47 -11.75 -42.11
C VAL A 123 -10.53 -10.57 -42.33
N ASP A 124 -10.41 -9.70 -41.33
CA ASP A 124 -9.42 -8.63 -41.36
C ASP A 124 -8.02 -9.15 -40.99
N LEU A 125 -7.20 -9.36 -42.02
CA LEU A 125 -5.81 -9.76 -41.85
C LEU A 125 -4.96 -8.65 -41.20
N GLY A 126 -5.35 -7.37 -41.23
CA GLY A 126 -4.56 -6.28 -40.67
C GLY A 126 -4.24 -6.48 -39.19
N ILE A 127 -5.22 -6.96 -38.43
CA ILE A 127 -5.16 -7.11 -36.98
C ILE A 127 -4.64 -8.47 -36.50
N LEU A 128 -4.53 -9.46 -37.40
CA LEU A 128 -4.12 -10.82 -37.04
C LEU A 128 -2.60 -10.99 -36.91
N GLY A 129 -2.22 -11.91 -36.02
CA GLY A 129 -0.85 -12.35 -35.81
C GLY A 129 -0.34 -13.19 -36.98
N LYS A 130 0.98 -13.40 -37.04
CA LYS A 130 1.62 -14.16 -38.13
C LYS A 130 1.04 -15.58 -38.26
N GLU A 131 0.83 -16.26 -37.14
CA GLU A 131 0.31 -17.63 -37.10
C GLU A 131 -1.12 -17.73 -37.64
N ALA A 132 -2.00 -16.82 -37.22
CA ALA A 132 -3.38 -16.77 -37.70
C ALA A 132 -3.46 -16.43 -39.20
N LYS A 133 -2.60 -15.53 -39.68
CA LYS A 133 -2.45 -15.22 -41.13
C LYS A 133 -1.99 -16.43 -41.92
N ASP A 134 -1.00 -17.14 -41.43
CA ASP A 134 -0.47 -18.32 -42.10
C ASP A 134 -1.52 -19.44 -42.13
N TYR A 135 -2.30 -19.59 -41.06
CA TYR A 135 -3.40 -20.54 -41.01
C TYR A 135 -4.55 -20.16 -41.95
N HIS A 136 -4.97 -18.89 -41.99
CA HIS A 136 -5.96 -18.37 -42.95
C HIS A 136 -5.53 -18.67 -44.40
N LYS A 137 -4.27 -18.39 -44.76
CA LYS A 137 -3.74 -18.67 -46.11
C LYS A 137 -3.78 -20.15 -46.46
N ARG A 138 -3.43 -21.04 -45.52
CA ARG A 138 -3.48 -22.49 -45.72
C ARG A 138 -4.91 -22.94 -45.99
N LEU A 139 -5.84 -22.53 -45.14
CA LEU A 139 -7.25 -22.89 -45.27
C LEU A 139 -7.85 -22.35 -46.58
N TYR A 140 -7.49 -21.12 -46.97
CA TYR A 140 -7.93 -20.54 -48.24
C TYR A 140 -7.37 -21.30 -49.46
N ASN A 141 -6.14 -21.82 -49.39
CA ASN A 141 -5.57 -22.66 -50.44
C ASN A 141 -6.29 -24.00 -50.54
N ASP A 142 -6.55 -24.65 -49.40
CA ASP A 142 -7.27 -25.93 -49.33
C ASP A 142 -8.69 -25.80 -49.89
N LEU A 143 -9.36 -24.70 -49.56
CA LEU A 143 -10.66 -24.33 -50.13
C LEU A 143 -10.63 -24.22 -51.66
N ASN A 144 -9.63 -23.55 -52.21
CA ASN A 144 -9.49 -23.41 -53.66
C ASN A 144 -9.24 -24.75 -54.36
N ILE A 145 -8.49 -25.65 -53.73
CA ILE A 145 -8.28 -27.02 -54.24
C ILE A 145 -9.61 -27.80 -54.22
N ALA A 146 -10.36 -27.73 -53.12
CA ALA A 146 -11.66 -28.39 -52.98
C ALA A 146 -12.68 -27.89 -54.02
N LEU A 147 -12.77 -26.57 -54.22
CA LEU A 147 -13.65 -25.95 -55.22
C LEU A 147 -13.29 -26.37 -56.65
N LYS A 148 -12.00 -26.39 -57.00
CA LYS A 148 -11.52 -26.88 -58.31
C LYS A 148 -11.89 -28.36 -58.53
N ASN A 149 -11.77 -29.19 -57.50
CA ASN A 149 -12.13 -30.60 -57.58
C ASN A 149 -13.64 -30.82 -57.72
N ARG A 150 -14.46 -29.97 -57.07
CA ARG A 150 -15.93 -29.97 -57.24
C ARG A 150 -16.33 -29.57 -58.65
N ALA A 151 -15.67 -28.57 -59.23
CA ALA A 151 -15.94 -28.11 -60.59
C ALA A 151 -15.59 -29.16 -61.67
N LYS A 152 -14.60 -30.02 -61.44
CA LYS A 152 -14.22 -31.12 -62.36
C LYS A 152 -15.16 -32.35 -62.29
N LYS A 153 -16.00 -32.44 -61.25
CA LYS A 153 -16.95 -33.56 -61.04
C LYS A 153 -18.38 -33.26 -61.51
N LYS A 154 -18.66 -32.02 -61.89
CA LYS A 154 -19.90 -31.62 -62.58
C LYS A 154 -19.67 -31.62 -64.08
#